data_AF-A0A538EY89-F1
#
_entry.id   AF-A0A538EY89-F1
#
_cell.length_a   1.000
_cell.length_b   1.000
_cell.length_c   1.000
_cell.angle_alpha   90.00
_cell.angle_beta   90.00
_cell.angle_gamma   90.00
#
_symmetry.space_group_name_H-M   'P 1'
#
loop_
_entity.id
_entity.type
_entity.pdbx_description
1 polymer ?
#
loop_
_entity_poly.entity_id
_entity_poly.type
_entity_poly.pdbx_seq_one_letter_code
_entity_poly.pdbx_strand_id
1 'polypeptide(L)'
;MPRRSGDALPNVALYNLRDVRGETQEQTAAALNELARVRGESTAITGNHVSRWERGIVHPSRLHCQLLAEHFGVTIAELGLARQRIAPSPHLGAPNDDLLLIEDEKPLDGDPRVRQSQRDWLQIRRLVNSHHLRLAQTAAQLYPEPWRLGTTGLLARPDWIWPHPVDLGTVELTYQPNELRPPIDGSEDVTGHVRPLRASGLRYQRYSHAIRDLAQPRLFENRLSWRLLDVALGESGGKLRFGNMNYFDAMDTCEAVAHETAVTHLVNGGEVAPPSWRGLRLRRALGDPFDLGRRAVLLSINTLTIRRDRNSASVVLHNRNAANVATSGGIIGVMPAGVFQPSTVRAGDHMGD
;
A
#
# COMPACT_ATOMS: atom_id res chain seq x y z
N MET A 1 -21.70 15.34 -17.15
CA MET A 1 -20.34 15.45 -17.70
C MET A 1 -19.36 14.84 -16.70
N PRO A 2 -18.58 13.81 -17.07
CA PRO A 2 -17.52 13.29 -16.19
C PRO A 2 -16.49 14.40 -15.93
N ARG A 3 -16.08 14.59 -14.67
CA ARG A 3 -15.01 15.54 -14.32
C ARG A 3 -13.68 14.99 -14.85
N ARG A 4 -12.78 15.88 -15.28
CA ARG A 4 -11.40 15.50 -15.59
C ARG A 4 -10.76 14.91 -14.33
N SER A 5 -9.94 13.87 -14.49
CA SER A 5 -9.37 13.09 -13.38
C SER A 5 -8.58 13.91 -12.33
N GLY A 6 -8.17 15.14 -12.66
CA GLY A 6 -7.46 16.05 -11.76
C GLY A 6 -8.35 16.87 -10.81
N ASP A 7 -9.65 17.02 -11.10
CA ASP A 7 -10.57 17.91 -10.36
C ASP A 7 -11.69 17.14 -9.61
N ALA A 8 -11.62 15.80 -9.62
CA ALA A 8 -12.60 14.95 -8.96
C ALA A 8 -12.30 14.89 -7.46
N LEU A 9 -13.31 15.22 -6.63
CA LEU A 9 -13.22 15.05 -5.18
C LEU A 9 -13.39 13.55 -4.85
N PRO A 10 -12.40 12.89 -4.24
CA PRO A 10 -12.51 11.48 -3.89
C PRO A 10 -13.63 11.24 -2.88
N ASN A 11 -14.36 10.14 -3.06
CA ASN A 11 -15.34 9.67 -2.08
C ASN A 11 -14.63 8.81 -1.02
N VAL A 12 -14.08 9.50 -0.02
CA VAL A 12 -13.33 8.89 1.10
C VAL A 12 -14.22 7.99 1.96
N ALA A 13 -15.52 8.30 2.10
CA ALA A 13 -16.44 7.50 2.90
C ALA A 13 -16.65 6.11 2.30
N LEU A 14 -16.94 6.06 0.98
CA LEU A 14 -17.09 4.79 0.27
C LEU A 14 -15.81 3.95 0.30
N TYR A 15 -14.64 4.59 0.12
CA TYR A 15 -13.36 3.89 0.23
C TYR A 15 -13.16 3.27 1.62
N ASN A 16 -13.43 4.03 2.68
CA ASN A 16 -13.23 3.57 4.06
C ASN A 16 -14.16 2.41 4.42
N LEU A 17 -15.42 2.45 3.97
CA LEU A 17 -16.37 1.36 4.19
C LEU A 17 -15.89 0.04 3.57
N ARG A 18 -15.32 0.10 2.36
CA ARG A 18 -14.69 -1.06 1.72
C ARG A 18 -13.45 -1.52 2.49
N ASP A 19 -12.59 -0.58 2.86
CA ASP A 19 -11.30 -0.87 3.50
C ASP A 19 -11.47 -1.52 4.89
N VAL A 20 -12.44 -1.05 5.69
CA VAL A 20 -12.79 -1.63 7.00
C VAL A 20 -13.19 -3.09 6.89
N ARG A 21 -13.83 -3.49 5.78
CA ARG A 21 -14.20 -4.88 5.51
C ARG A 21 -13.06 -5.70 4.90
N GLY A 22 -11.94 -5.06 4.54
CA GLY A 22 -10.82 -5.71 3.85
C GLY A 22 -11.16 -6.20 2.45
N GLU A 23 -12.25 -5.69 1.85
CA GLU A 23 -12.70 -6.11 0.53
C GLU A 23 -11.90 -5.39 -0.56
N THR A 24 -11.56 -6.06 -1.66
CA THR A 24 -11.05 -5.41 -2.88
C THR A 24 -12.19 -4.75 -3.66
N GLN A 25 -11.86 -3.81 -4.56
CA GLN A 25 -12.85 -3.18 -5.44
C GLN A 25 -13.62 -4.21 -6.29
N GLU A 26 -12.98 -5.33 -6.67
CA GLU A 26 -13.64 -6.41 -7.40
C GLU A 26 -14.53 -7.26 -6.49
N GLN A 27 -14.11 -7.55 -5.26
CA GLN A 27 -14.96 -8.25 -4.29
C GLN A 27 -16.23 -7.45 -3.97
N THR A 28 -16.09 -6.13 -3.80
CA THR A 28 -17.26 -5.24 -3.67
C THR A 28 -18.10 -5.28 -4.95
N ALA A 29 -17.52 -5.22 -6.15
CA ALA A 29 -18.27 -5.32 -7.39
C ALA A 29 -19.04 -6.65 -7.52
N ALA A 30 -18.41 -7.78 -7.17
CA ALA A 30 -19.02 -9.10 -7.18
C ALA A 30 -20.19 -9.19 -6.19
N ALA A 31 -20.01 -8.69 -4.97
CA ALA A 31 -21.08 -8.64 -3.96
C ALA A 31 -22.27 -7.80 -4.43
N LEU A 32 -22.02 -6.65 -5.07
CA LEU A 32 -23.10 -5.80 -5.60
C LEU A 32 -23.86 -6.46 -6.75
N ASN A 33 -23.18 -7.19 -7.65
CA ASN A 33 -23.85 -7.93 -8.71
C ASN A 33 -24.68 -9.09 -8.18
N GLU A 34 -24.19 -9.79 -7.15
CA GLU A 34 -24.97 -10.86 -6.51
C GLU A 34 -26.22 -10.30 -5.81
N LEU A 35 -26.07 -9.17 -5.12
CA LEU A 35 -27.19 -8.48 -4.47
C LEU A 35 -28.22 -7.95 -5.49
N ALA A 36 -27.77 -7.47 -6.64
CA ALA A 36 -28.65 -7.11 -7.76
C ALA A 36 -29.41 -8.32 -8.30
N ARG A 37 -28.71 -9.45 -8.51
CA ARG A 37 -29.31 -10.71 -8.97
C ARG A 37 -30.41 -11.20 -8.03
N VAL A 38 -30.17 -11.15 -6.72
CA VAL A 38 -31.17 -11.50 -5.69
C VAL A 38 -32.41 -10.60 -5.74
N ARG A 39 -32.23 -9.33 -6.11
CA ARG A 39 -33.33 -8.35 -6.30
C ARG A 39 -34.05 -8.47 -7.66
N GLY A 40 -33.64 -9.40 -8.52
CA GLY A 40 -34.18 -9.51 -9.89
C GLY A 40 -33.71 -8.38 -10.83
N GLU A 41 -32.64 -7.66 -10.44
CA GLU A 41 -32.04 -6.57 -11.19
C GLU A 41 -30.82 -7.07 -11.97
N SER A 42 -30.61 -6.54 -13.17
CA SER A 42 -29.45 -6.91 -14.00
C SER A 42 -28.38 -5.82 -13.98
N THR A 43 -27.22 -6.13 -13.40
CA THR A 43 -26.06 -5.22 -13.35
C THR A 43 -24.79 -5.90 -13.86
N ALA A 44 -23.85 -5.10 -14.38
CA ALA A 44 -22.52 -5.55 -14.79
C ALA A 44 -21.45 -4.65 -14.14
N ILE A 45 -21.47 -4.58 -12.81
CA ILE A 45 -20.53 -3.78 -12.02
C ILE A 45 -19.18 -4.48 -12.04
N THR A 46 -18.10 -3.71 -12.17
CA THR A 46 -16.72 -4.21 -12.16
C THR A 46 -15.91 -3.42 -11.15
N GLY A 47 -14.73 -3.91 -10.73
CA GLY A 47 -13.85 -3.16 -9.83
C GLY A 47 -13.46 -1.79 -10.36
N ASN A 48 -13.40 -1.60 -11.69
CA ASN A 48 -13.19 -0.29 -12.30
C ASN A 48 -14.36 0.69 -12.04
N HIS A 49 -15.60 0.19 -11.99
CA HIS A 49 -16.74 1.02 -11.59
C HIS A 49 -16.59 1.50 -10.14
N VAL A 50 -16.30 0.58 -9.22
CA VAL A 50 -16.08 0.88 -7.80
C VAL A 50 -14.92 1.88 -7.64
N SER A 51 -13.80 1.65 -8.32
CA SER A 51 -12.66 2.58 -8.39
C SER A 51 -13.04 3.97 -8.87
N ARG A 52 -13.90 4.09 -9.88
CA ARG A 52 -14.35 5.39 -10.41
C ARG A 52 -15.32 6.10 -9.46
N TRP A 53 -16.09 5.35 -8.67
CA TRP A 53 -16.96 5.89 -7.62
C TRP A 53 -16.13 6.38 -6.42
N GLU A 54 -15.17 5.59 -5.95
CA GLU A 54 -14.24 5.97 -4.88
C GLU A 54 -13.40 7.20 -5.26
N ARG A 55 -12.98 7.31 -6.53
CA ARG A 55 -12.25 8.49 -7.03
C ARG A 55 -13.13 9.69 -7.34
N GLY A 56 -14.45 9.58 -7.19
CA GLY A 56 -15.40 10.66 -7.51
C GLY A 56 -15.43 11.04 -9.01
N ILE A 57 -14.88 10.20 -9.89
CA ILE A 57 -14.84 10.45 -11.35
C ILE A 57 -16.22 10.23 -11.95
N VAL A 58 -16.93 9.21 -11.45
CA VAL A 58 -18.29 8.86 -11.87
C VAL A 58 -19.17 8.78 -10.64
N HIS A 59 -20.36 9.36 -10.75
CA HIS A 59 -21.37 9.17 -9.72
C HIS A 59 -22.14 7.87 -10.00
N PRO A 60 -22.26 6.94 -9.03
CA PRO A 60 -23.09 5.75 -9.18
C PRO A 60 -24.54 6.09 -9.47
N SER A 61 -25.24 5.20 -10.17
CA SER A 61 -26.68 5.32 -10.43
C SER A 61 -27.46 5.14 -9.12
N ARG A 62 -28.74 5.53 -9.11
CA ARG A 62 -29.61 5.32 -7.95
C ARG A 62 -29.67 3.85 -7.50
N LEU A 63 -29.74 2.93 -8.47
CA LEU A 63 -29.69 1.49 -8.21
C LEU A 63 -28.36 1.12 -7.53
N HIS A 64 -27.22 1.54 -8.08
CA HIS A 64 -25.91 1.25 -7.48
C HIS A 64 -25.73 1.86 -6.08
N CYS A 65 -26.26 3.05 -5.82
CA CYS A 65 -26.27 3.64 -4.47
C CYS A 65 -27.06 2.77 -3.48
N GLN A 66 -28.19 2.20 -3.90
CA GLN A 66 -28.99 1.31 -3.05
C GLN A 66 -28.26 -0.01 -2.78
N LEU A 67 -27.63 -0.60 -3.80
CA LEU A 67 -26.83 -1.81 -3.64
C LEU A 67 -25.64 -1.57 -2.69
N LEU A 68 -24.95 -0.43 -2.83
CA LEU A 68 -23.84 -0.04 -1.97
C LEU A 68 -24.27 0.18 -0.51
N ALA A 69 -25.39 0.87 -0.30
CA ALA A 69 -25.95 1.12 1.03
C ALA A 69 -26.30 -0.21 1.73
N GLU A 70 -26.97 -1.11 1.03
CA GLU A 70 -27.32 -2.42 1.56
C GLU A 70 -26.07 -3.27 1.81
N HIS A 71 -25.15 -3.36 0.84
CA HIS A 71 -23.92 -4.12 0.99
C HIS A 71 -23.17 -3.68 2.25
N PHE A 72 -22.95 -2.37 2.42
CA PHE A 72 -22.22 -1.83 3.56
C PHE A 72 -23.03 -1.75 4.86
N GLY A 73 -24.34 -1.95 4.83
CA GLY A 73 -25.22 -1.83 5.99
C GLY A 73 -25.34 -0.39 6.49
N VAL A 74 -25.26 0.59 5.59
CA VAL A 74 -25.29 2.02 5.89
C VAL A 74 -26.36 2.72 5.05
N THR A 75 -26.72 3.94 5.44
CA THR A 75 -27.60 4.80 4.64
C THR A 75 -26.89 5.34 3.39
N ILE A 76 -27.65 5.77 2.38
CA ILE A 76 -27.07 6.39 1.17
C ILE A 76 -26.29 7.68 1.51
N ALA A 77 -26.66 8.39 2.59
CA ALA A 77 -25.95 9.58 3.04
C ALA A 77 -24.54 9.23 3.55
N GLU A 78 -24.40 8.14 4.28
CA GLU A 78 -23.13 7.65 4.84
C GLU A 78 -22.18 7.10 3.77
N LEU A 79 -22.67 6.81 2.56
CA LEU A 79 -21.81 6.44 1.43
C LEU A 79 -20.95 7.62 0.92
N GLY A 80 -21.15 8.85 1.40
CA GLY A 80 -20.44 10.03 0.91
C GLY A 80 -20.79 10.42 -0.53
N LEU A 81 -21.95 9.97 -1.02
CA LEU A 81 -22.44 10.15 -2.38
C LEU A 81 -23.44 11.32 -2.51
N ALA A 82 -23.58 12.18 -1.51
CA ALA A 82 -24.44 13.35 -1.62
C ALA A 82 -23.85 14.36 -2.63
N ARG A 83 -24.65 14.80 -3.62
CA ARG A 83 -24.31 16.00 -4.40
C ARG A 83 -24.20 17.17 -3.44
N GLN A 84 -23.03 17.81 -3.35
CA GLN A 84 -22.93 19.16 -2.81
C GLN A 84 -23.85 20.07 -3.64
N ARG A 85 -25.00 20.39 -3.07
CA ARG A 85 -25.85 21.47 -3.55
C ARG A 85 -25.07 22.74 -3.24
N ILE A 86 -24.52 23.40 -4.27
CA ILE A 86 -24.00 24.76 -4.11
C ILE A 86 -25.21 25.60 -3.71
N ALA A 87 -25.33 25.90 -2.42
CA ALA A 87 -26.30 26.87 -1.95
C ALA A 87 -25.83 28.26 -2.41
N PRO A 88 -26.69 29.09 -3.03
CA PRO A 88 -26.36 30.49 -3.26
C PRO A 88 -26.20 31.18 -1.90
N SER A 89 -25.10 31.89 -1.71
CA SER A 89 -24.78 32.63 -0.49
C SER A 89 -25.90 33.62 -0.14
N PRO A 90 -26.51 33.54 1.06
CA PRO A 90 -27.37 34.60 1.54
C PRO A 90 -26.53 35.66 2.24
N HIS A 91 -26.81 36.92 1.91
CA HIS A 91 -26.31 38.10 2.57
C HIS A 91 -26.76 38.19 4.05
N LEU A 92 -25.99 38.96 4.82
CA LEU A 92 -26.15 39.25 6.25
C LEU A 92 -27.58 39.64 6.67
N GLY A 93 -28.01 39.12 7.82
CA GLY A 93 -29.13 39.61 8.64
C GLY A 93 -29.37 38.71 9.86
N ALA A 94 -29.22 39.26 11.07
CA ALA A 94 -29.29 38.61 12.39
C ALA A 94 -30.74 38.26 12.87
N PRO A 95 -30.99 37.84 14.14
CA PRO A 95 -30.52 36.66 14.88
C PRO A 95 -31.67 35.81 15.53
N ASN A 96 -31.28 34.69 16.16
CA ASN A 96 -32.00 33.78 17.11
C ASN A 96 -32.94 32.72 16.52
N ASP A 97 -32.65 31.43 16.75
CA ASP A 97 -33.26 30.66 17.86
C ASP A 97 -32.53 29.31 18.08
N ASP A 98 -32.48 28.86 19.34
CA ASP A 98 -31.77 27.70 19.85
C ASP A 98 -32.18 26.37 19.20
N LEU A 99 -31.20 25.60 18.70
CA LEU A 99 -31.27 24.13 18.59
C LEU A 99 -29.84 23.58 18.62
N LEU A 100 -29.52 22.88 19.71
CA LEU A 100 -28.28 22.13 19.93
C LEU A 100 -28.13 21.03 18.86
N LEU A 101 -27.49 21.37 17.75
CA LEU A 101 -26.90 20.42 16.82
C LEU A 101 -25.43 20.28 17.19
N ILE A 102 -25.03 19.06 17.55
CA ILE A 102 -23.61 18.67 17.55
C ILE A 102 -23.17 18.74 16.08
N GLU A 103 -22.56 19.86 15.71
CA GLU A 103 -21.98 20.04 14.39
C GLU A 103 -20.75 19.13 14.29
N ASP A 104 -20.82 18.14 13.40
CA ASP A 104 -19.63 17.48 12.86
C ASP A 104 -18.69 18.58 12.33
N GLU A 105 -17.54 18.75 13.00
CA GLU A 105 -16.53 19.73 12.63
C GLU A 105 -16.17 19.56 11.15
N LYS A 106 -16.51 20.56 10.34
CA LYS A 106 -15.98 20.71 8.98
C LYS A 106 -14.45 20.61 9.05
N PRO A 107 -13.79 19.91 8.12
CA PRO A 107 -12.34 19.90 8.05
C PRO A 107 -11.87 21.36 7.89
N LEU A 108 -11.26 21.90 8.93
CA LEU A 108 -10.58 23.18 8.87
C LEU A 108 -9.49 23.04 7.82
N ASP A 109 -9.76 23.58 6.65
CA ASP A 109 -8.75 23.91 5.66
C ASP A 109 -7.79 24.90 6.33
N GLY A 110 -6.75 24.38 6.99
CA GLY A 110 -5.58 25.16 7.34
C GLY A 110 -5.08 25.25 8.79
N ASP A 111 -5.13 24.18 9.59
CA ASP A 111 -4.31 24.12 10.81
C ASP A 111 -2.80 24.16 10.44
N PRO A 112 -2.03 25.15 10.91
CA PRO A 112 -0.59 25.24 10.65
C PRO A 112 0.19 23.99 11.06
N ARG A 113 -0.22 23.31 12.14
CA ARG A 113 0.44 22.09 12.64
C ARG A 113 0.24 20.92 11.69
N VAL A 114 -0.97 20.78 11.13
CA VAL A 114 -1.28 19.75 10.13
C VAL A 114 -0.44 19.99 8.87
N ARG A 115 -0.43 21.22 8.37
CA ARG A 115 0.39 21.59 7.20
C ARG A 115 1.88 21.35 7.43
N GLN A 116 2.41 21.70 8.60
CA GLN A 116 3.81 21.47 8.93
C GLN A 116 4.13 19.97 8.98
N SER A 117 3.30 19.18 9.68
CA SER A 117 3.47 17.73 9.75
C SER A 117 3.47 17.06 8.38
N GLN A 118 2.59 17.48 7.47
CA GLN A 118 2.53 16.96 6.10
C GLN A 118 3.75 17.39 5.27
N ARG A 119 4.22 18.64 5.41
CA ARG A 119 5.43 19.13 4.74
C ARG A 119 6.68 18.37 5.18
N ASP A 120 6.85 18.18 6.49
CA ASP A 120 7.98 17.44 7.05
C ASP A 120 7.99 15.99 6.54
N TRP A 121 6.82 15.35 6.56
CA TRP A 121 6.67 13.99 6.06
C TRP A 121 6.99 13.86 4.55
N LEU A 122 6.52 14.81 3.73
CA LEU A 122 6.85 14.88 2.31
C LEU A 122 8.34 15.12 2.06
N GLN A 123 9.01 15.91 2.91
CA GLN A 123 10.45 16.11 2.84
C GLN A 123 11.19 14.82 3.14
N ILE A 124 10.86 14.11 4.22
CA ILE A 124 11.49 12.83 4.55
C ILE A 124 11.27 11.80 3.43
N ARG A 125 10.06 11.70 2.88
CA ARG A 125 9.77 10.80 1.74
C ARG A 125 10.64 11.09 0.51
N ARG A 126 10.87 12.37 0.19
CA ARG A 126 11.82 12.73 -0.88
C ARG A 126 13.24 12.26 -0.57
N LEU A 127 13.67 12.38 0.70
CA LEU A 127 14.99 11.97 1.14
C LEU A 127 15.17 10.44 1.16
N VAL A 128 14.15 9.68 1.55
CA VAL A 128 14.14 8.20 1.45
C VAL A 128 14.48 7.78 0.03
N ASN A 129 13.83 8.38 -0.97
CA ASN A 129 14.05 8.06 -2.37
C ASN A 129 15.45 8.46 -2.85
N SER A 130 15.91 9.69 -2.53
CA SER A 130 17.21 10.17 -3.00
C SER A 130 18.42 9.52 -2.30
N HIS A 131 18.24 8.98 -1.09
CA HIS A 131 19.31 8.33 -0.30
C HIS A 131 19.10 6.82 -0.13
N HIS A 132 18.22 6.22 -0.93
CA HIS A 132 17.76 4.84 -0.76
C HIS A 132 18.89 3.83 -0.53
N LEU A 133 19.92 3.83 -1.38
CA LEU A 133 21.04 2.88 -1.27
C LEU A 133 21.81 3.05 0.05
N ARG A 134 22.17 4.29 0.41
CA ARG A 134 22.93 4.56 1.65
C ARG A 134 22.11 4.20 2.89
N LEU A 135 20.80 4.53 2.88
CA LEU A 135 19.90 4.16 3.96
C LEU A 135 19.74 2.64 4.09
N ALA A 136 19.64 1.90 2.98
CA ALA A 136 19.59 0.44 2.99
C ALA A 136 20.89 -0.17 3.53
N GLN A 137 22.05 0.32 3.09
CA GLN A 137 23.37 -0.10 3.58
C GLN A 137 23.53 0.13 5.09
N THR A 138 23.13 1.31 5.58
CA THR A 138 23.14 1.62 7.02
C THR A 138 22.15 0.72 7.77
N ALA A 139 20.93 0.54 7.27
CA ALA A 139 19.95 -0.33 7.90
C ALA A 139 20.42 -1.79 7.99
N ALA A 140 21.07 -2.32 6.96
CA ALA A 140 21.59 -3.69 6.95
C ALA A 140 22.64 -3.92 8.04
N GLN A 141 23.41 -2.88 8.41
CA GLN A 141 24.41 -2.96 9.47
C GLN A 141 23.81 -3.14 10.88
N LEU A 142 22.49 -3.00 11.05
CA LEU A 142 21.79 -3.30 12.30
C LEU A 142 21.64 -4.80 12.56
N TYR A 143 21.82 -5.64 11.53
CA TYR A 143 21.58 -7.07 11.56
C TYR A 143 22.90 -7.87 11.53
N PRO A 144 22.90 -9.16 11.95
CA PRO A 144 24.09 -10.00 11.92
C PRO A 144 24.80 -10.00 10.57
N GLU A 145 26.14 -9.99 10.58
CA GLU A 145 26.97 -10.03 9.37
C GLU A 145 26.61 -11.18 8.41
N PRO A 146 26.35 -12.42 8.87
CA PRO A 146 25.98 -13.52 7.97
C PRO A 146 24.68 -13.30 7.19
N TRP A 147 23.83 -12.36 7.60
CA TRP A 147 22.58 -12.04 6.90
C TRP A 147 22.76 -10.94 5.86
N ARG A 148 23.91 -10.26 5.82
CA ARG A 148 24.16 -9.13 4.94
C ARG A 148 24.69 -9.62 3.60
N LEU A 149 24.01 -9.25 2.51
CA LEU A 149 24.47 -9.62 1.18
C LEU A 149 25.55 -8.64 0.68
N GLY A 150 26.78 -8.87 1.13
CA GLY A 150 27.93 -8.00 0.83
C GLY A 150 27.67 -6.54 1.22
N THR A 151 27.97 -5.61 0.32
CA THR A 151 27.77 -4.16 0.51
C THR A 151 26.46 -3.64 -0.10
N THR A 152 25.55 -4.52 -0.53
CA THR A 152 24.34 -4.14 -1.29
C THR A 152 23.28 -3.42 -0.45
N GLY A 153 23.31 -3.59 0.88
CA GLY A 153 22.23 -3.17 1.77
C GLY A 153 21.03 -4.13 1.80
N LEU A 154 21.11 -5.25 1.08
CA LEU A 154 20.10 -6.33 1.15
C LEU A 154 20.43 -7.29 2.29
N LEU A 155 19.36 -7.89 2.82
CA LEU A 155 19.43 -8.95 3.81
C LEU A 155 18.91 -10.25 3.21
N ALA A 156 19.61 -11.35 3.45
CA ALA A 156 19.20 -12.70 3.11
C ALA A 156 19.76 -13.67 4.14
N ARG A 157 18.93 -14.57 4.68
CA ARG A 157 19.46 -15.65 5.51
C ARG A 157 20.32 -16.57 4.64
N PRO A 158 21.43 -17.13 5.16
CA PRO A 158 22.25 -18.07 4.41
C PRO A 158 21.47 -19.27 3.85
N ASP A 159 20.49 -19.78 4.60
CA ASP A 159 19.62 -20.89 4.18
C ASP A 159 18.51 -20.47 3.20
N TRP A 160 18.43 -19.18 2.83
CA TRP A 160 17.55 -18.65 1.79
C TRP A 160 18.30 -18.35 0.48
N ILE A 161 19.56 -18.79 0.37
CA ILE A 161 20.40 -18.65 -0.83
C ILE A 161 20.84 -20.04 -1.27
N TRP A 162 20.49 -20.44 -2.49
CA TRP A 162 21.07 -21.63 -3.08
C TRP A 162 22.56 -21.42 -3.39
N PRO A 163 23.43 -22.41 -3.14
CA PRO A 163 24.86 -22.29 -3.45
C PRO A 163 25.12 -22.17 -4.96
N HIS A 164 24.21 -22.70 -5.77
CA HIS A 164 24.24 -22.68 -7.24
C HIS A 164 22.86 -22.38 -7.80
N PRO A 165 22.74 -21.87 -9.04
CA PRO A 165 21.43 -21.72 -9.69
C PRO A 165 20.68 -23.05 -9.75
N VAL A 166 19.40 -23.03 -9.39
CA VAL A 166 18.49 -24.19 -9.47
C VAL A 166 17.47 -23.99 -10.58
N ASP A 167 16.94 -25.10 -11.10
CA ASP A 167 15.80 -25.05 -12.03
C ASP A 167 14.56 -24.57 -11.27
N LEU A 168 13.87 -23.56 -11.80
CA LEU A 168 12.64 -23.04 -11.19
C LEU A 168 11.55 -24.11 -11.07
N GLY A 169 11.54 -25.11 -11.96
CA GLY A 169 10.61 -26.23 -11.92
C GLY A 169 10.76 -27.14 -10.69
N THR A 170 11.84 -27.02 -9.93
CA THR A 170 12.06 -27.77 -8.67
C THR A 170 11.58 -27.01 -7.43
N VAL A 171 10.96 -25.83 -7.61
CA VAL A 171 10.36 -25.05 -6.53
C VAL A 171 8.87 -25.37 -6.45
N GLU A 172 8.48 -26.07 -5.40
CA GLU A 172 7.10 -26.38 -5.09
C GLU A 172 6.41 -25.16 -4.45
N LEU A 173 5.21 -24.83 -4.95
CA LEU A 173 4.39 -23.76 -4.40
C LEU A 173 3.17 -24.36 -3.72
N THR A 174 2.90 -23.96 -2.48
CA THR A 174 1.66 -24.31 -1.77
C THR A 174 0.87 -23.05 -1.44
N TYR A 175 -0.45 -23.16 -1.42
CA TYR A 175 -1.35 -22.04 -1.18
C TYR A 175 -2.28 -22.33 -0.01
N GLN A 176 -2.38 -21.37 0.91
CA GLN A 176 -3.17 -21.41 2.13
C GLN A 176 -3.97 -20.10 2.26
N PRO A 177 -5.21 -20.04 1.75
CA PRO A 177 -5.97 -18.79 1.65
C PRO A 177 -6.38 -18.17 2.99
N ASN A 178 -6.59 -19.01 4.02
CA ASN A 178 -7.20 -18.64 5.29
C ASN A 178 -6.17 -18.43 6.42
N GLU A 179 -4.98 -17.97 6.08
CA GLU A 179 -3.94 -17.70 7.08
C GLU A 179 -4.28 -16.47 7.94
N LEU A 180 -3.95 -16.54 9.22
CA LEU A 180 -4.12 -15.44 10.16
C LEU A 180 -3.38 -14.18 9.68
N ARG A 181 -4.02 -13.02 9.86
CA ARG A 181 -3.39 -11.72 9.63
C ARG A 181 -2.18 -11.56 10.54
N PRO A 182 -1.10 -10.93 10.05
CA PRO A 182 0.04 -10.64 10.91
C PRO A 182 -0.38 -9.67 12.04
N PRO A 183 0.29 -9.71 13.20
CA PRO A 183 0.00 -8.83 14.33
C PRO A 183 0.39 -7.37 14.07
N ILE A 184 1.21 -7.10 13.04
CA ILE A 184 1.60 -5.75 12.62
C ILE A 184 1.18 -5.55 11.16
N ASP A 185 0.16 -4.73 10.94
CA ASP A 185 -0.38 -4.39 9.63
C ASP A 185 -0.11 -2.91 9.23
N GLY A 186 0.48 -2.12 10.14
CA GLY A 186 0.84 -0.73 9.90
C GLY A 186 -0.15 0.29 10.49
N SER A 187 -1.25 -0.16 11.09
CA SER A 187 -2.25 0.70 11.74
C SER A 187 -1.98 0.98 13.22
N GLU A 188 -1.08 0.22 13.85
CA GLU A 188 -0.79 0.24 15.28
C GLU A 188 -0.18 1.56 15.75
N ASP A 189 -0.32 1.88 17.04
CA ASP A 189 0.24 3.12 17.61
C ASP A 189 1.75 3.26 17.44
N VAL A 190 2.48 2.14 17.37
CA VAL A 190 3.93 2.14 17.14
C VAL A 190 4.29 2.77 15.78
N THR A 191 3.39 2.75 14.79
CA THR A 191 3.59 3.44 13.49
C THR A 191 3.19 4.92 13.52
N GLY A 192 2.55 5.39 14.61
CA GLY A 192 2.03 6.75 14.70
C GLY A 192 3.05 7.84 14.38
N HIS A 193 4.31 7.65 14.77
CA HIS A 193 5.37 8.64 14.58
C HIS A 193 5.83 8.80 13.11
N VAL A 194 5.55 7.83 12.23
CA VAL A 194 5.87 7.91 10.78
C VAL A 194 4.66 8.25 9.91
N ARG A 195 3.48 8.45 10.50
CA ARG A 195 2.25 8.85 9.79
C ARG A 195 2.00 10.34 10.06
N PRO A 196 1.82 11.20 9.04
CA PRO A 196 1.59 12.62 9.27
C PRO A 196 0.19 12.87 9.85
N LEU A 197 -0.03 14.09 10.35
CA LEU A 197 -1.37 14.54 10.70
C LEU A 197 -2.25 14.64 9.45
N ARG A 198 -3.47 14.14 9.55
CA ARG A 198 -4.56 14.31 8.57
C ARG A 198 -5.43 15.52 8.94
N ALA A 199 -5.72 15.68 10.22
CA ALA A 199 -6.48 16.79 10.79
C ALA A 199 -5.94 17.13 12.19
N SER A 200 -6.49 18.13 12.87
CA SER A 200 -6.01 18.52 14.20
C SER A 200 -6.14 17.33 15.16
N GLY A 201 -5.03 16.95 15.81
CA GLY A 201 -4.96 15.78 16.70
C GLY A 201 -5.07 14.40 16.03
N LEU A 202 -5.44 14.32 14.75
CA LEU A 202 -5.71 13.06 14.05
C LEU A 202 -4.63 12.75 13.00
N ARG A 203 -4.01 11.58 13.10
CA ARG A 203 -3.04 11.07 12.11
C ARG A 203 -3.73 10.22 11.04
N TYR A 204 -3.08 10.10 9.88
CA TYR A 204 -3.47 9.05 8.93
C TYR A 204 -3.41 7.68 9.60
N GLN A 205 -4.41 6.84 9.33
CA GLN A 205 -4.49 5.49 9.89
C GLN A 205 -3.44 4.54 9.30
N ARG A 206 -3.04 4.74 8.05
CA ARG A 206 -2.04 3.90 7.37
C ARG A 206 -1.07 4.77 6.59
N TYR A 207 0.13 4.27 6.35
CA TYR A 207 1.16 5.00 5.62
C TYR A 207 0.74 5.21 4.16
N SER A 208 0.15 4.18 3.55
CA SER A 208 -0.42 4.17 2.20
C SER A 208 -1.54 5.20 2.02
N HIS A 209 -2.31 5.51 3.08
CA HIS A 209 -3.30 6.59 3.06
C HIS A 209 -2.63 7.96 2.95
N ALA A 210 -1.56 8.20 3.71
CA ALA A 210 -0.77 9.42 3.58
C ALA A 210 -0.08 9.53 2.20
N ILE A 211 0.36 8.39 1.62
CA ILE A 211 0.88 8.37 0.25
C ILE A 211 -0.20 8.82 -0.73
N ARG A 212 -1.39 8.23 -0.65
CA ARG A 212 -2.50 8.56 -1.55
C ARG A 212 -2.86 10.04 -1.52
N ASP A 213 -2.96 10.62 -0.34
CA ASP A 213 -3.52 11.96 -0.22
C ASP A 213 -2.46 13.06 -0.43
N LEU A 214 -1.17 12.77 -0.14
CA LEU A 214 -0.12 13.79 -0.12
C LEU A 214 0.92 13.65 -1.24
N ALA A 215 1.15 12.44 -1.75
CA ALA A 215 2.19 12.19 -2.74
C ALA A 215 1.90 10.91 -3.56
N GLN A 216 0.72 10.91 -4.19
CA GLN A 216 0.25 9.81 -5.02
C GLN A 216 1.08 9.70 -6.30
N PRO A 217 1.71 8.55 -6.59
CA PRO A 217 2.32 8.31 -7.89
C PRO A 217 1.25 8.00 -8.94
N ARG A 218 1.64 8.01 -10.23
CA ARG A 218 0.73 7.74 -11.35
C ARG A 218 0.06 6.37 -11.28
N LEU A 219 0.78 5.35 -10.79
CA LEU A 219 0.25 4.01 -10.54
C LEU A 219 0.29 3.73 -9.03
N PHE A 220 -0.88 3.74 -8.40
CA PHE A 220 -1.03 3.53 -6.96
C PHE A 220 -2.29 2.72 -6.67
N GLU A 221 -2.17 1.40 -6.73
CA GLU A 221 -3.31 0.48 -6.64
C GLU A 221 -3.06 -0.58 -5.57
N ASN A 222 -4.10 -0.87 -4.79
CA ASN A 222 -4.05 -1.92 -3.77
C ASN A 222 -4.54 -3.25 -4.37
N ARG A 223 -3.66 -3.96 -5.07
CA ARG A 223 -3.99 -5.20 -5.78
C ARG A 223 -3.79 -6.42 -4.89
N LEU A 224 -4.63 -7.45 -5.07
CA LEU A 224 -4.44 -8.77 -4.49
C LEU A 224 -3.04 -9.28 -4.86
N SER A 225 -2.33 -9.84 -3.87
CA SER A 225 -0.96 -10.31 -3.99
C SER A 225 -0.77 -11.58 -3.15
N TRP A 226 0.27 -12.35 -3.46
CA TRP A 226 0.59 -13.56 -2.69
C TRP A 226 1.51 -13.23 -1.52
N ARG A 227 1.03 -13.45 -0.29
CA ARG A 227 1.80 -13.31 0.94
C ARG A 227 2.72 -14.48 1.09
N LEU A 228 4.02 -14.25 1.23
CA LEU A 228 4.97 -15.31 1.57
C LEU A 228 4.77 -15.69 3.05
N LEU A 229 4.42 -16.95 3.30
CA LEU A 229 4.16 -17.50 4.63
C LEU A 229 5.30 -18.36 5.15
N ASP A 230 5.98 -19.07 4.25
CA ASP A 230 7.05 -19.99 4.60
C ASP A 230 8.05 -20.17 3.45
N VAL A 231 9.30 -20.43 3.81
CA VAL A 231 10.42 -20.67 2.89
C VAL A 231 11.23 -21.82 3.43
N ALA A 232 11.25 -22.93 2.69
CA ALA A 232 12.10 -24.09 2.98
C ALA A 232 12.90 -24.43 1.73
N LEU A 233 14.17 -24.02 1.68
CA LEU A 233 15.05 -24.34 0.56
C LEU A 233 15.84 -25.62 0.85
N GLY A 234 15.97 -26.47 -0.16
CA GLY A 234 16.90 -27.60 -0.19
C GLY A 234 18.06 -27.33 -1.14
N GLU A 235 18.93 -28.32 -1.35
CA GLU A 235 20.14 -28.16 -2.19
C GLU A 235 19.83 -27.89 -3.68
N SER A 236 18.77 -28.52 -4.21
CA SER A 236 18.43 -28.49 -5.64
C SER A 236 16.99 -28.06 -5.93
N GLY A 237 16.31 -27.46 -4.95
CA GLY A 237 14.91 -27.03 -5.03
C GLY A 237 14.44 -26.39 -3.74
N GLY A 238 13.12 -26.27 -3.57
CA GLY A 238 12.56 -25.70 -2.36
C GLY A 238 11.04 -25.72 -2.33
N LYS A 239 10.49 -25.32 -1.19
CA LYS A 239 9.06 -25.16 -0.98
C LYS A 239 8.78 -23.74 -0.53
N LEU A 240 7.84 -23.08 -1.19
CA LEU A 240 7.34 -21.77 -0.83
C LEU A 240 5.85 -21.89 -0.52
N ARG A 241 5.43 -21.36 0.63
CA ARG A 241 4.02 -21.34 1.01
C ARG A 241 3.49 -19.92 0.91
N PHE A 242 2.33 -19.78 0.29
CA PHE A 242 1.69 -18.49 0.07
C PHE A 242 0.30 -18.42 0.69
N GLY A 243 -0.10 -17.22 1.09
CA GLY A 243 -1.47 -16.89 1.47
C GLY A 243 -1.95 -15.62 0.78
N ASN A 244 -3.10 -15.12 1.20
CA ASN A 244 -3.66 -13.88 0.66
C ASN A 244 -3.08 -12.65 1.37
N MET A 245 -2.82 -11.60 0.58
CA MET A 245 -2.64 -10.24 1.07
C MET A 245 -2.98 -9.23 -0.02
N ASN A 246 -3.02 -7.95 0.32
CA ASN A 246 -3.03 -6.87 -0.66
C ASN A 246 -1.66 -6.18 -0.70
N TYR A 247 -1.36 -5.52 -1.83
CA TYR A 247 -0.07 -4.86 -2.07
C TYR A 247 0.27 -3.83 -0.98
N PHE A 248 -0.73 -3.09 -0.46
CA PHE A 248 -0.51 -2.08 0.56
C PHE A 248 -0.18 -2.66 1.93
N ASP A 249 -0.53 -3.91 2.24
CA ASP A 249 -0.19 -4.51 3.54
C ASP A 249 1.35 -4.57 3.75
N ALA A 250 2.11 -4.84 2.69
CA ALA A 250 3.58 -4.74 2.73
C ALA A 250 4.06 -3.29 2.67
N MET A 251 3.39 -2.41 1.93
CA MET A 251 3.77 -1.00 1.86
C MET A 251 3.65 -0.31 3.21
N ASP A 252 2.56 -0.58 3.93
CA ASP A 252 2.24 0.02 5.23
C ASP A 252 3.22 -0.36 6.34
N THR A 253 4.05 -1.38 6.11
CA THR A 253 5.13 -1.79 7.01
C THR A 253 6.50 -1.43 6.44
N CYS A 254 6.84 -1.84 5.22
CA CYS A 254 8.16 -1.64 4.64
C CYS A 254 8.50 -0.16 4.39
N GLU A 255 7.58 0.62 3.81
CA GLU A 255 7.83 2.05 3.57
C GLU A 255 7.80 2.85 4.88
N ALA A 256 6.98 2.43 5.83
CA ALA A 256 6.96 3.01 7.18
C ALA A 256 8.31 2.80 7.89
N VAL A 257 8.91 1.61 7.80
CA VAL A 257 10.25 1.31 8.33
C VAL A 257 11.35 2.09 7.60
N ALA A 258 11.25 2.24 6.28
CA ALA A 258 12.18 3.05 5.50
C ALA A 258 12.11 4.53 5.94
N HIS A 259 10.90 5.05 6.15
CA HIS A 259 10.66 6.39 6.68
C HIS A 259 11.25 6.56 8.08
N GLU A 260 11.00 5.63 9.01
CA GLU A 260 11.57 5.66 10.36
C GLU A 260 13.11 5.68 10.32
N THR A 261 13.69 4.88 9.44
CA THR A 261 15.14 4.81 9.26
C THR A 261 15.68 6.16 8.80
N ALA A 262 15.02 6.79 7.82
CA ALA A 262 15.40 8.10 7.31
C ALA A 262 15.28 9.20 8.38
N VAL A 263 14.17 9.26 9.13
CA VAL A 263 14.01 10.22 10.25
C VAL A 263 15.14 10.10 11.27
N THR A 264 15.56 8.87 11.55
CA THR A 264 16.54 8.59 12.60
C THR A 264 17.99 8.83 12.16
N HIS A 265 18.32 8.49 10.91
CA HIS A 265 19.71 8.43 10.45
C HIS A 265 20.09 9.55 9.49
N LEU A 266 19.14 10.29 8.91
CA LEU A 266 19.50 11.46 8.13
C LEU A 266 19.80 12.63 9.05
N VAL A 267 21.02 13.16 8.91
CA VAL A 267 21.46 14.35 9.63
C VAL A 267 21.51 15.56 8.70
N ASN A 268 21.71 16.74 9.27
CA ASN A 268 21.83 17.98 8.53
C ASN A 268 22.91 17.86 7.44
N GLY A 269 22.58 18.30 6.21
CA GLY A 269 23.46 18.16 5.04
C GLY A 269 23.21 16.91 4.19
N GLY A 270 22.26 16.04 4.58
CA GLY A 270 21.91 14.84 3.81
C GLY A 270 22.87 13.66 4.04
N GLU A 271 23.74 13.75 5.04
CA GLU A 271 24.56 12.62 5.44
C GLU A 271 23.74 11.56 6.19
N VAL A 272 24.17 10.31 6.07
CA VAL A 272 23.57 9.17 6.77
C VAL A 272 24.47 8.83 7.95
N ALA A 273 23.97 9.01 9.17
CA ALA A 273 24.64 8.68 10.42
C ALA A 273 24.94 7.16 10.53
N PRO A 274 25.90 6.77 11.39
CA PRO A 274 26.17 5.37 11.68
C PRO A 274 24.93 4.61 12.17
N PRO A 275 24.86 3.28 11.93
CA PRO A 275 23.71 2.47 12.31
C PRO A 275 23.45 2.51 13.81
N SER A 276 22.23 2.84 14.20
CA SER A 276 21.78 2.81 15.59
C SER A 276 20.36 2.29 15.72
N TRP A 277 20.13 1.44 16.72
CA TRP A 277 18.77 1.02 17.09
C TRP A 277 17.97 2.14 17.76
N ARG A 278 18.61 3.22 18.24
CA ARG A 278 17.94 4.31 18.96
C ARG A 278 16.97 5.03 18.03
N GLY A 279 15.71 5.19 18.43
CA GLY A 279 14.68 5.86 17.62
C GLY A 279 13.92 4.93 16.66
N LEU A 280 14.40 3.69 16.45
CA LEU A 280 13.78 2.72 15.55
C LEU A 280 12.72 1.83 16.27
N ARG A 281 11.62 2.44 16.73
CA ARG A 281 10.58 1.76 17.52
C ARG A 281 9.80 0.73 16.69
N LEU A 282 9.38 1.08 15.48
CA LEU A 282 8.67 0.21 14.55
C LEU A 282 9.58 -0.92 14.08
N ARG A 283 10.82 -0.64 13.67
CA ARG A 283 11.76 -1.71 13.29
C ARG A 283 12.01 -2.71 14.42
N ARG A 284 12.11 -2.24 15.67
CA ARG A 284 12.23 -3.14 16.84
C ARG A 284 10.96 -3.97 17.07
N ALA A 285 9.79 -3.38 16.89
CA ALA A 285 8.51 -4.09 17.05
C ALA A 285 8.33 -5.21 16.01
N LEU A 286 8.80 -4.99 14.78
CA LEU A 286 8.81 -6.02 13.74
C LEU A 286 9.83 -7.13 14.03
N GLY A 287 10.94 -6.81 14.68
CA GLY A 287 11.93 -7.78 15.14
C GLY A 287 12.76 -8.37 14.00
N ASP A 288 12.79 -9.72 13.92
CA ASP A 288 13.52 -10.45 12.88
C ASP A 288 12.91 -10.18 11.49
N PRO A 289 13.68 -9.65 10.52
CA PRO A 289 13.18 -9.37 9.17
C PRO A 289 12.72 -10.63 8.43
N PHE A 290 13.14 -11.82 8.85
CA PHE A 290 12.78 -13.11 8.27
C PHE A 290 11.65 -13.84 9.00
N ASP A 291 11.13 -13.29 10.10
CA ASP A 291 9.89 -13.77 10.71
C ASP A 291 8.68 -13.34 9.85
N LEU A 292 8.26 -14.26 8.96
CA LEU A 292 7.14 -14.08 8.03
C LEU A 292 5.77 -14.01 8.75
N GLY A 293 5.72 -14.40 10.03
CA GLY A 293 4.54 -14.30 10.86
C GLY A 293 4.28 -12.89 11.39
N ARG A 294 5.32 -12.04 11.49
CA ARG A 294 5.25 -10.71 12.12
C ARG A 294 4.57 -9.64 11.28
N ARG A 295 4.69 -9.71 9.96
CA ARG A 295 4.18 -8.72 9.01
C ARG A 295 3.82 -9.37 7.69
N ALA A 296 3.10 -8.65 6.84
CA ALA A 296 2.87 -9.11 5.49
C ALA A 296 4.14 -8.96 4.63
N VAL A 297 4.57 -10.03 3.96
CA VAL A 297 5.78 -10.06 3.13
C VAL A 297 5.39 -10.41 1.70
N LEU A 298 5.69 -9.51 0.77
CA LEU A 298 5.52 -9.74 -0.66
C LEU A 298 6.76 -10.41 -1.25
N LEU A 299 6.55 -11.35 -2.17
CA LEU A 299 7.62 -11.86 -3.02
C LEU A 299 7.74 -10.99 -4.29
N SER A 300 8.96 -10.53 -4.57
CA SER A 300 9.31 -9.91 -5.85
C SER A 300 10.19 -10.87 -6.65
N ILE A 301 9.89 -11.00 -7.94
CA ILE A 301 10.70 -11.76 -8.89
C ILE A 301 11.53 -10.74 -9.70
N ASN A 302 12.84 -10.96 -9.75
CA ASN A 302 13.78 -10.15 -10.50
C ASN A 302 14.56 -11.06 -11.46
N THR A 303 14.58 -10.72 -12.75
CA THR A 303 15.18 -11.56 -13.79
C THR A 303 16.42 -10.89 -14.38
N LEU A 304 17.56 -11.58 -14.34
CA LEU A 304 18.77 -11.15 -15.06
C LEU A 304 18.70 -11.65 -16.51
N THR A 305 18.26 -10.79 -17.43
CA THR A 305 18.21 -11.13 -18.85
C THR A 305 19.60 -10.99 -19.49
N ILE A 306 20.17 -12.11 -19.94
CA ILE A 306 21.48 -12.16 -20.61
C ILE A 306 21.25 -12.33 -22.11
N ARG A 307 21.72 -11.38 -22.91
CA ARG A 307 21.84 -11.52 -24.37
C ARG A 307 23.26 -11.97 -24.70
N ARG A 308 23.39 -13.10 -25.38
CA ARG A 308 24.67 -13.69 -25.75
C ARG A 308 24.87 -13.67 -27.26
N ASP A 309 26.00 -13.14 -27.69
CA ASP A 309 26.51 -13.21 -29.06
C ASP A 309 27.66 -14.23 -29.12
N ARG A 310 28.24 -14.49 -30.31
CA ARG A 310 29.31 -15.49 -30.48
C ARG A 310 30.50 -15.27 -29.54
N ASN A 311 30.87 -14.00 -29.30
CA ASN A 311 32.08 -13.63 -28.57
C ASN A 311 31.81 -12.71 -27.36
N SER A 312 30.55 -12.43 -27.01
CA SER A 312 30.22 -11.49 -25.94
C SER A 312 28.88 -11.82 -25.26
N ALA A 313 28.69 -11.26 -24.07
CA ALA A 313 27.41 -11.27 -23.37
C ALA A 313 27.11 -9.86 -22.86
N SER A 314 25.83 -9.51 -22.85
CA SER A 314 25.32 -8.23 -22.34
C SER A 314 24.08 -8.48 -21.49
N VAL A 315 23.83 -7.60 -20.53
CA VAL A 315 22.66 -7.67 -19.64
C VAL A 315 21.72 -6.51 -19.92
N VAL A 316 20.42 -6.76 -19.83
CA VAL A 316 19.41 -5.71 -19.97
C VAL A 316 19.08 -5.14 -18.59
N LEU A 317 19.25 -3.83 -18.44
CA LEU A 317 18.91 -3.09 -17.24
C LEU A 317 17.79 -2.08 -17.55
N HIS A 318 16.96 -1.81 -16.56
CA HIS A 318 15.86 -0.86 -16.65
C HIS A 318 16.06 0.28 -15.65
N ASN A 319 16.07 1.51 -16.15
CA ASN A 319 16.09 2.72 -15.33
C ASN A 319 14.65 3.14 -14.99
N ARG A 320 14.26 3.02 -13.72
CA ARG A 320 12.91 3.34 -13.26
C ARG A 320 12.74 4.84 -13.09
N ASN A 321 11.80 5.45 -13.82
CA ASN A 321 11.44 6.85 -13.60
C ASN A 321 10.81 7.04 -12.21
N ALA A 322 11.46 7.85 -11.35
CA ALA A 322 11.04 8.10 -9.98
C ALA A 322 9.64 8.73 -9.85
N ALA A 323 9.17 9.46 -10.87
CA ALA A 323 7.83 10.07 -10.85
C ALA A 323 6.69 9.05 -11.00
N ASN A 324 6.98 7.82 -11.44
CA ASN A 324 5.95 6.83 -11.78
C ASN A 324 5.68 5.80 -10.67
N VAL A 325 6.51 5.74 -9.61
CA VAL A 325 6.48 4.66 -8.63
C VAL A 325 6.51 5.18 -7.19
N ALA A 326 5.76 4.54 -6.29
CA ALA A 326 5.78 4.87 -4.86
C ALA A 326 7.09 4.45 -4.18
N THR A 327 7.72 3.39 -4.68
CA THR A 327 8.87 2.72 -4.07
C THR A 327 10.00 2.54 -5.09
N SER A 328 11.24 2.62 -4.62
CA SER A 328 12.46 2.35 -5.41
C SER A 328 12.54 3.13 -6.74
N GLY A 329 12.11 4.39 -6.74
CA GLY A 329 12.22 5.29 -7.88
C GLY A 329 13.66 5.75 -8.13
N GLY A 330 14.08 5.87 -9.40
CA GLY A 330 15.43 6.33 -9.76
C GLY A 330 16.54 5.28 -9.62
N ILE A 331 16.17 4.00 -9.46
CA ILE A 331 17.10 2.87 -9.35
C ILE A 331 17.21 2.17 -10.72
N ILE A 332 18.44 1.82 -11.10
CA ILE A 332 18.73 0.91 -12.20
C ILE A 332 18.56 -0.52 -11.68
N GLY A 333 17.56 -1.22 -12.20
CA GLY A 333 17.25 -2.61 -11.82
C GLY A 333 17.42 -3.57 -13.00
N VAL A 334 17.44 -4.86 -12.70
CA VAL A 334 17.33 -5.91 -13.73
C VAL A 334 15.92 -5.92 -14.33
N MET A 335 15.76 -6.47 -15.53
CA MET A 335 14.43 -6.65 -16.14
C MET A 335 14.29 -8.01 -16.85
N PRO A 336 13.07 -8.58 -16.87
CA PRO A 336 11.85 -8.11 -16.21
C PRO A 336 11.88 -8.27 -14.67
N ALA A 337 11.12 -7.42 -13.99
CA ALA A 337 10.95 -7.44 -12.54
C ALA A 337 9.50 -7.14 -12.18
N GLY A 338 8.98 -7.79 -11.13
CA GLY A 338 7.60 -7.62 -10.71
C GLY A 338 7.29 -8.26 -9.36
N VAL A 339 6.12 -7.95 -8.83
CA VAL A 339 5.58 -8.55 -7.60
C VAL A 339 4.77 -9.78 -7.99
N PHE A 340 4.89 -10.86 -7.22
CA PHE A 340 4.15 -12.08 -7.45
C PHE A 340 2.67 -11.89 -7.07
N GLN A 341 1.82 -11.82 -8.10
CA GLN A 341 0.39 -11.54 -7.98
C GLN A 341 -0.42 -12.59 -8.74
N PRO A 342 -1.67 -12.86 -8.32
CA PRO A 342 -2.59 -13.73 -9.06
C PRO A 342 -2.80 -13.26 -10.51
N SER A 343 -2.96 -14.21 -11.42
CA SER A 343 -3.32 -13.95 -12.83
C SER A 343 -4.79 -13.52 -12.98
N THR A 344 -5.66 -13.92 -12.06
CA THR A 344 -7.08 -13.53 -11.97
C THR A 344 -7.43 -13.16 -10.53
N VAL A 345 -8.55 -12.47 -10.31
CA VAL A 345 -9.04 -12.07 -8.97
C VAL A 345 -10.20 -12.94 -8.48
N ARG A 346 -10.49 -14.05 -9.16
CA ARG A 346 -11.58 -14.96 -8.82
C ARG A 346 -11.09 -15.98 -7.80
N ALA A 347 -11.63 -15.90 -6.58
CA ALA A 347 -11.25 -16.79 -5.48
C ALA A 347 -11.38 -18.30 -5.80
N GLY A 348 -12.34 -18.68 -6.67
CA GLY A 348 -12.55 -20.07 -7.10
C GLY A 348 -11.49 -20.63 -8.06
N ASP A 349 -10.71 -19.76 -8.73
CA ASP A 349 -9.67 -20.19 -9.69
C ASP A 349 -8.33 -20.48 -8.99
N HIS A 350 -8.24 -20.27 -7.68
CA HIS A 350 -7.00 -20.38 -6.88
C HIS A 350 -7.02 -21.55 -5.89
N MET A 351 -8.18 -22.17 -5.71
CA MET A 351 -8.32 -23.46 -5.05
C MET A 351 -8.01 -24.49 -6.13
N GLY A 352 -6.78 -24.99 -6.18
CA GLY A 352 -6.43 -26.07 -7.10
C GLY A 352 -7.37 -27.28 -6.93
N ASP A 353 -7.65 -27.97 -8.03
CA ASP A 353 -8.29 -29.29 -8.06
C ASP A 353 -7.63 -30.29 -7.09
#